data_AF-A0A2E9FJ87-F1
#
_entry.id   AF-A0A2E9FJ87-F1
#
_cell.length_a   1.000
_cell.length_b   1.000
_cell.length_c   1.000
_cell.angle_alpha   90.00
_cell.angle_beta   90.00
_cell.angle_gamma   90.00
#
_symmetry.space_group_name_H-M   'P 1'
#
loop_
_entity.id
_entity.type
_entity.pdbx_description
1 polymer ?
#
loop_
_entity_poly.entity_id
_entity_poly.type
_entity_poly.pdbx_seq_one_letter_code
_entity_poly.pdbx_strand_id
1 'polypeptide(L)' 'MALSKQVEDSMKEAERNIREALAFAARTERPYICRELGGMLSHIENLMTTDGLFDKLDKAIKESKEENE' A
#
# COMPACT_ATOMS: atom_id res chain seq x y z
N MET A 1 -8.54 12.27 -4.19
CA MET A 1 -7.22 12.95 -4.11
C MET A 1 -6.25 11.87 -3.70
N ALA A 2 -5.39 11.48 -4.63
CA ALA A 2 -4.32 10.53 -4.42
C ALA A 2 -3.45 10.87 -3.20
N LEU A 3 -2.77 9.86 -2.65
CA LEU A 3 -1.62 10.02 -1.78
C LEU A 3 -0.65 11.03 -2.40
N SER A 4 -0.12 11.95 -1.57
CA SER A 4 0.93 12.83 -2.05
C SER A 4 2.16 12.00 -2.42
N LYS A 5 2.89 12.41 -3.45
CA LYS A 5 4.08 11.70 -3.91
C LYS A 5 5.11 11.48 -2.79
N GLN A 6 5.25 12.45 -1.88
CA GLN A 6 6.11 12.33 -0.70
C GLN A 6 5.67 11.17 0.23
N VAL A 7 4.37 11.01 0.44
CA VAL A 7 3.83 9.92 1.26
C VAL A 7 3.96 8.59 0.52
N GLU A 8 3.65 8.54 -0.78
CA GLU A 8 3.80 7.33 -1.60
C GLU A 8 5.25 6.82 -1.61
N ASP A 9 6.23 7.71 -1.83
CA ASP A 9 7.65 7.36 -1.84
C ASP A 9 8.10 6.86 -0.45
N SER A 10 7.62 7.51 0.62
CA SER A 10 7.90 7.06 2.00
C SER A 10 7.28 5.69 2.31
N MET A 11 6.08 5.41 1.78
CA MET A 11 5.43 4.10 1.95
C MET A 11 6.18 3.00 1.20
N LYS A 12 6.68 3.27 -0.02
CA LYS A 12 7.52 2.32 -0.77
C LYS A 12 8.85 2.05 -0.07
N GLU A 13 9.45 3.06 0.55
CA GLU A 13 10.66 2.87 1.35
C GLU A 13 10.39 2.01 2.60
N ALA A 14 9.28 2.28 3.30
CA ALA A 14 8.84 1.47 4.43
C ALA A 14 8.60 0.01 4.03
N GLU A 15 7.95 -0.22 2.89
CA GLU A 15 7.74 -1.55 2.31
C GLU A 15 9.08 -2.28 2.11
N ARG A 16 10.07 -1.62 1.50
CA ARG A 16 11.40 -2.18 1.28
C ARG A 16 12.07 -2.57 2.61
N ASN A 17 12.04 -1.67 3.58
CA ASN A 17 12.64 -1.90 4.90
C ASN A 17 11.96 -3.06 5.64
N ILE A 18 10.64 -3.20 5.55
CA ILE A 18 9.91 -4.31 6.16
C ILE A 18 10.23 -5.63 5.46
N ARG A 19 10.37 -5.65 4.13
CA ARG A 19 10.79 -6.86 3.39
C ARG A 19 12.20 -7.29 3.79
N GLU A 20 13.13 -6.35 3.94
CA GLU A 20 14.48 -6.61 4.45
C GLU A 20 14.43 -7.17 5.89
N ALA A 21 13.68 -6.51 6.79
CA ALA A 21 13.49 -6.96 8.17
C ALA A 21 12.88 -8.37 8.25
N LEU A 22 11.88 -8.67 7.41
CA LEU A 22 11.26 -9.99 7.33
C LEU A 22 12.24 -11.05 6.86
N ALA A 23 13.12 -10.73 5.91
CA ALA A 23 14.15 -11.65 5.46
C ALA A 23 15.11 -12.03 6.60
N PHE A 24 15.52 -11.05 7.42
CA PHE A 24 16.33 -11.33 8.61
C PHE A 24 15.53 -12.13 9.66
N ALA A 25 14.33 -11.67 9.99
CA ALA A 25 13.47 -12.28 11.01
C ALA A 25 13.12 -13.74 10.70
N ALA A 26 12.92 -14.08 9.43
CA ALA A 26 12.63 -15.44 8.99
C ALA A 26 13.73 -16.46 9.34
N ARG A 27 14.96 -16.00 9.62
CA ARG A 27 16.11 -16.86 9.96
C ARG A 27 16.38 -16.90 11.46
N THR A 28 16.04 -15.85 12.21
CA THR A 28 16.52 -15.66 13.58
C THR A 28 15.40 -15.55 14.62
N GLU A 29 14.18 -15.20 14.21
CA GLU A 29 13.10 -14.83 15.12
C GLU A 29 11.98 -15.87 15.23
N ARG A 30 11.11 -15.69 16.22
CA ARG A 30 9.92 -16.53 16.38
C ARG A 30 8.92 -16.31 15.23
N PRO A 31 8.12 -17.33 14.85
CA PRO A 31 7.12 -17.21 13.79
C PRO A 31 6.13 -16.06 13.97
N TYR A 32 5.80 -15.71 15.22
CA TYR A 32 4.95 -14.56 15.54
C TYR A 32 5.49 -13.23 14.98
N ILE A 33 6.81 -13.00 15.07
CA ILE A 33 7.43 -11.77 14.56
C ILE A 33 7.34 -11.72 13.03
N CYS A 34 7.57 -12.85 12.36
CA CYS A 34 7.43 -12.94 10.90
C CYS A 34 5.99 -12.67 10.46
N ARG A 35 5.00 -13.18 11.20
CA ARG A 35 3.58 -12.91 10.95
C ARG A 35 3.29 -11.42 11.04
N GLU A 36 3.74 -10.74 12.10
CA GLU A 36 3.42 -9.32 12.25
C GLU A 36 4.11 -8.43 11.22
N LEU A 37 5.37 -8.74 10.87
CA LEU A 37 6.04 -8.04 9.77
C LEU A 37 5.30 -8.23 8.43
N GLY A 38 4.81 -9.46 8.15
CA GLY A 38 3.99 -9.72 6.98
C GLY A 38 2.63 -8.99 7.01
N GLY A 39 2.01 -8.87 8.18
CA GLY A 39 0.78 -8.11 8.36
C GLY A 39 0.98 -6.61 8.08
N MET A 40 2.03 -6.02 8.65
CA MET A 40 2.39 -4.61 8.40
C MET A 40 2.64 -4.35 6.91
N LEU A 41 3.37 -5.26 6.24
CA LEU A 41 3.62 -5.18 4.80
C LEU A 41 2.32 -5.17 3.99
N SER A 42 1.41 -6.11 4.29
CA SER A 42 0.10 -6.20 3.61
C SER A 42 -0.75 -4.94 3.83
N HIS A 43 -0.71 -4.35 5.03
CA HIS A 43 -1.43 -3.11 5.29
C HIS A 43 -0.91 -1.93 4.45
N ILE A 44 0.41 -1.82 4.26
CA ILE A 44 1.01 -0.78 3.41
C ILE A 44 0.61 -0.97 1.95
N GLU A 45 0.70 -2.19 1.42
CA GLU A 45 0.29 -2.50 0.05
C GLU A 45 -1.20 -2.19 -0.19
N ASN A 46 -2.06 -2.56 0.76
CA ASN A 46 -3.49 -2.30 0.69
C ASN A 46 -3.80 -0.81 0.70
N LEU A 47 -3.10 -0.01 1.51
CA LEU A 47 -3.27 1.44 1.57
C LEU A 47 -2.99 2.07 0.20
N MET A 48 -1.83 1.76 -0.40
CA MET A 48 -1.44 2.30 -1.70
C MET A 48 -2.38 1.84 -2.83
N THR A 49 -2.80 0.58 -2.80
CA THR A 49 -3.71 0.03 -3.82
C THR A 49 -5.11 0.63 -3.72
N THR A 50 -5.62 0.78 -2.49
CA THR A 50 -6.96 1.34 -2.25
C THR A 50 -7.06 2.80 -2.68
N ASP A 51 -6.02 3.59 -2.43
CA ASP A 51 -5.92 4.97 -2.93
C ASP A 51 -6.01 5.03 -4.46
N GLY A 52 -5.21 4.22 -5.16
CA GLY A 52 -5.27 4.13 -6.62
C GLY A 52 -6.59 3.60 -7.18
N LEU A 53 -7.34 2.79 -6.40
CA LEU A 53 -8.70 2.38 -6.75
C LEU A 53 -9.69 3.53 -6.64
N PHE A 54 -9.61 4.34 -5.57
CA PHE A 54 -10.48 5.51 -5.42
C PHE A 54 -10.28 6.53 -6.53
N ASP A 55 -9.04 6.79 -6.96
CA ASP A 55 -8.78 7.69 -8.08
C ASP A 55 -9.39 7.19 -9.40
N LYS A 56 -9.35 5.87 -9.66
CA LYS A 56 -10.00 5.27 -10.84
C LYS A 56 -11.52 5.37 -10.76
N LEU A 57 -12.09 5.16 -9.58
CA LEU A 57 -13.53 5.31 -9.34
C LEU A 57 -13.98 6.75 -9.55
N ASP A 58 -13.25 7.72 -9.00
CA ASP A 58 -13.53 9.15 -9.18
C ASP A 58 -13.50 9.55 -10.67
N LYS A 59 -12.53 9.01 -11.44
CA LYS A 59 -12.44 9.23 -12.89
C LYS A 59 -13.65 8.64 -13.63
N ALA A 60 -14.01 7.40 -13.34
CA ALA A 60 -15.15 6.73 -13.95
C ALA A 60 -16.49 7.44 -13.63
N ILE A 61 -16.65 7.93 -12.40
CA ILE A 61 -17.84 8.70 -12.00
C ILE A 61 -17.91 10.01 -12.78
N LYS A 62 -16.80 10.73 -12.96
CA LYS A 62 -16.76 11.97 -13.75
C LYS A 62 -17.13 11.73 -15.22
N GLU A 63 -16.51 10.73 -15.85
CA GLU A 63 -16.79 10.34 -17.24
C GLU A 63 -18.27 10.00 -17.43
N SER A 64 -18.86 9.24 -16.50
CA SER A 64 -20.31 8.91 -16.56
C SER A 64 -21.23 10.12 -16.39
N LYS A 65 -20.80 11.19 -15.71
CA LYS A 65 -21.59 12.42 -15.59
C LYS A 65 -21.51 13.25 -16.85
N GLU A 66 -20.33 13.32 -17.47
CA GLU A 66 -20.10 14.03 -18.73
C GLU A 66 -20.82 13.37 -19.92
N GLU A 67 -21.01 12.05 -19.91
CA GLU A 67 -21.80 11.35 -20.95
C GLU A 67 -23.32 11.55 -20.83
N ASN A 68 -23.82 12.00 -19.68
CA ASN A 68 -25.25 12.16 -19.40
C ASN A 68 -25.73 13.64 -19.41
N GLU A 69 -24.83 14.60 -19.61
CA GLU A 69 -25.13 16.03 -19.87
C GLU A 69 -25.01 16.37 -21.37
#